data_AF-A0A3P8XIP5-F1
#
_entry.id   AF-A0A3P8XIP5-F1
#
_cell.length_a   1.000
_cell.length_b   1.000
_cell.length_c   1.000
_cell.angle_alpha   90.00
_cell.angle_beta   90.00
_cell.angle_gamma   90.00
#
_symmetry.space_group_name_H-M   'P 1'
#
loop_
_entity.id
_entity.type
_entity.pdbx_description
1 polymer ?
#
loop_
_entity_poly.entity_id
_entity_poly.type
_entity_poly.pdbx_seq_one_letter_code
_entity_poly.pdbx_strand_id
1 'polypeptide(L)'
;MHLNVYTEKLKYFNVFVLHELHIFAIIDVCFSASVPQFTNSPTMIVMVGLPARGKTYISKKLTRYLNWIGVPTKVFNVGQYRRDATQSYKSYKFFRPDNQEAMKIRKDCANAALKDVCVYFNQEQGQVAVFDATNTTTERREVILTFAKENGYKVFFIESLCDDPEIIAENIKQVKLSSPDYEGYDAEDAVTDFLKRIDCYKMTYVPLDDDNDRSLSYIKIFNVGSRYLVNRVQDHIQSRIVYYLMNIHVTPRSIYLTRHGESELNLVGRIGGDSGLSPRGNKFASALSGYMRSQCIRDLKVWTSHMKRTIQTAEAVGVPYEQWKALNEIDAGVCEEMTYEEIQGRYPEEFALRDQNKYRYRYPKGESYEDLVQRLEPVIMELERQENVLVVCHQAVMRCLLAYFLDKSAAELPYLKCPLHTVLKLTPIAYGCRVESIFLNIEAVNTHRDKPVVSPHPHTLWQVKRDFNDAKRKDRTNKKHRTKTGEDMMKRGQDEKRTG
;
A
#
# COMPACT_ATOMS: atom_id res chain seq x y z
N MET A 1 58.90 -19.04 46.64
CA MET A 1 59.57 -18.76 45.35
C MET A 1 58.83 -19.52 44.27
N HIS A 2 58.37 -18.79 43.24
CA HIS A 2 58.01 -19.20 41.90
C HIS A 2 57.06 -20.40 41.61
N LEU A 3 56.06 -20.04 40.78
CA LEU A 3 55.34 -20.83 39.75
C LEU A 3 54.44 -22.00 40.19
N ASN A 4 53.12 -21.75 40.19
CA ASN A 4 52.16 -22.35 39.23
C ASN A 4 50.73 -22.28 39.79
N VAL A 5 50.01 -21.18 39.54
CA VAL A 5 48.53 -21.17 39.57
C VAL A 5 48.02 -20.13 38.56
N TYR A 6 48.33 -20.33 37.28
CA TYR A 6 47.79 -19.53 36.16
C TYR A 6 47.33 -20.44 35.02
N THR A 7 46.57 -21.50 35.32
CA THR A 7 46.02 -22.40 34.28
C THR A 7 44.64 -22.98 34.59
N GLU A 8 43.93 -22.55 35.65
CA GLU A 8 42.58 -23.06 35.94
C GLU A 8 41.45 -22.01 35.97
N LYS A 9 41.74 -20.71 35.94
CA LYS A 9 40.67 -19.67 35.92
C LYS A 9 40.16 -19.28 34.53
N LEU A 10 40.74 -19.82 33.45
CA LEU A 10 40.32 -19.54 32.07
C LEU A 10 39.28 -20.53 31.51
N LYS A 11 38.93 -21.60 32.23
CA LYS A 11 37.90 -22.57 31.77
C LYS A 11 36.47 -22.24 32.23
N TYR A 12 36.30 -21.41 33.26
CA TYR A 12 34.96 -21.04 33.76
C TYR A 12 34.44 -19.69 33.29
N PHE A 13 35.29 -18.86 32.67
CA PHE A 13 34.86 -17.56 32.10
C PHE A 13 34.27 -17.71 30.69
N ASN A 14 34.56 -18.81 29.99
CA ASN A 14 34.07 -19.05 28.63
C ASN A 14 32.70 -19.76 28.57
N VAL A 15 32.17 -20.27 29.68
CA VAL A 15 30.84 -20.92 29.70
C VAL A 15 29.73 -19.93 30.05
N PHE A 16 30.03 -18.83 30.75
CA PHE A 16 29.04 -17.79 31.08
C PHE A 16 28.82 -16.76 29.97
N VAL A 17 29.81 -16.52 29.09
CA VAL A 17 29.68 -15.58 27.97
C VAL A 17 28.93 -16.20 26.77
N LEU A 18 28.94 -17.53 26.64
CA LEU A 18 28.19 -18.22 25.59
C LEU A 18 26.70 -18.40 25.91
N HIS A 19 26.30 -18.31 27.19
CA HIS A 19 24.89 -18.43 27.58
C HIS A 19 24.11 -17.10 27.51
N GLU A 20 24.78 -15.95 27.58
CA GLU A 20 24.13 -14.64 27.35
C GLU A 20 24.03 -14.27 25.86
N LEU A 21 24.96 -14.73 25.01
CA LEU A 21 24.87 -14.53 23.57
C LEU A 21 23.73 -15.35 22.92
N HIS A 22 23.34 -16.47 23.51
CA HIS A 22 22.17 -17.23 23.07
C HIS A 22 20.84 -16.64 23.57
N ILE A 23 20.83 -15.86 24.65
CA ILE A 23 19.62 -15.18 25.13
C ILE A 23 19.35 -13.90 24.33
N PHE A 24 20.38 -13.19 23.86
CA PHE A 24 20.19 -12.05 22.96
C PHE A 24 19.77 -12.45 21.53
N ALA A 25 20.12 -13.65 21.06
CA ALA A 25 19.65 -14.16 19.78
C ALA A 25 18.21 -14.71 19.80
N ILE A 26 17.65 -15.00 21.00
CA ILE A 26 16.28 -15.50 21.17
C ILE A 26 15.29 -14.36 21.50
N ILE A 27 15.78 -13.20 21.96
CA ILE A 27 14.92 -12.05 22.26
C ILE A 27 14.58 -11.20 21.01
N ASP A 28 15.35 -11.30 19.92
CA ASP A 28 15.02 -10.64 18.65
C ASP A 28 13.95 -11.40 17.81
N VAL A 29 13.50 -12.57 18.29
CA VAL A 29 12.46 -13.39 17.64
C VAL A 29 11.05 -13.06 18.14
N CYS A 30 10.90 -12.24 19.18
CA CYS A 30 9.61 -11.97 19.81
C CYS A 30 9.34 -10.46 19.94
N PHE A 31 9.16 -9.74 18.83
CA PHE A 31 8.25 -8.59 18.71
C PHE A 31 8.14 -8.12 17.25
N SER A 32 7.91 -9.06 16.32
CA SER A 32 7.20 -8.70 15.08
C SER A 32 5.72 -8.72 15.44
N ALA A 33 5.09 -7.54 15.52
CA ALA A 33 3.65 -7.44 15.59
C ALA A 33 3.07 -8.36 14.50
N SER A 34 2.27 -9.33 14.94
CA SER A 34 1.81 -10.47 14.17
C SER A 34 1.09 -10.04 12.90
N VAL A 35 1.82 -9.97 11.78
CA VAL A 35 1.22 -10.10 10.47
C VAL A 35 0.57 -11.49 10.45
N PRO A 36 -0.72 -11.63 10.20
CA PRO A 36 -1.25 -12.95 9.89
C PRO A 36 -0.50 -13.42 8.64
N GLN A 37 0.33 -14.46 8.78
CA GLN A 37 0.94 -15.12 7.62
C GLN A 37 -0.19 -15.80 6.85
N PHE A 38 -0.83 -15.06 5.94
CA PHE A 38 -1.87 -15.59 5.07
C PHE A 38 -1.30 -16.53 4.00
N THR A 39 0.03 -16.62 3.88
CA THR A 39 0.74 -17.49 2.94
C THR A 39 1.71 -18.43 3.70
N ASN A 40 1.40 -19.73 3.71
CA ASN A 40 2.31 -20.77 4.26
C ASN A 40 3.44 -21.13 3.28
N SER A 41 3.28 -20.82 1.99
CA SER A 41 4.29 -21.00 0.95
C SER A 41 4.15 -19.87 -0.07
N PRO A 42 5.25 -19.31 -0.60
CA PRO A 42 5.19 -18.27 -1.62
C PRO A 42 4.39 -18.72 -2.84
N THR A 43 3.66 -17.78 -3.45
CA THR A 43 2.79 -18.07 -4.61
C THR A 43 3.30 -17.38 -5.86
N MET A 44 3.52 -18.17 -6.91
CA MET A 44 3.74 -17.68 -8.27
C MET A 44 2.41 -17.56 -9.00
N ILE A 45 2.05 -16.32 -9.34
CA ILE A 45 0.94 -16.03 -10.25
C ILE A 45 1.48 -16.04 -11.67
N VAL A 46 0.93 -16.89 -12.53
CA VAL A 46 1.42 -17.06 -13.91
C VAL A 46 0.37 -16.55 -14.89
N MET A 47 0.69 -15.45 -15.57
CA MET A 47 -0.22 -14.89 -16.58
C MET A 47 -0.22 -15.74 -17.84
N VAL A 48 -1.38 -15.97 -18.43
CA VAL A 48 -1.56 -16.73 -19.69
C VAL A 48 -2.44 -15.93 -20.66
N GLY A 49 -2.11 -16.01 -21.94
CA GLY A 49 -2.96 -15.50 -23.02
C GLY A 49 -2.20 -14.71 -24.08
N LEU A 50 -2.89 -14.42 -25.19
CA LEU A 50 -2.34 -13.71 -26.34
C LEU A 50 -1.92 -12.25 -26.01
N PRO A 51 -1.05 -11.62 -26.81
CA PRO A 51 -0.77 -10.19 -26.68
C PRO A 51 -2.04 -9.32 -26.78
N ALA A 52 -2.03 -8.12 -26.17
CA ALA A 52 -3.18 -7.20 -26.09
C ALA A 52 -4.45 -7.84 -25.47
N ARG A 53 -4.28 -8.64 -24.41
CA ARG A 53 -5.36 -9.23 -23.60
C ARG A 53 -5.38 -8.71 -22.16
N GLY A 54 -4.84 -7.52 -21.90
CA GLY A 54 -4.86 -6.93 -20.56
C GLY A 54 -3.98 -7.60 -19.49
N LYS A 55 -3.14 -8.59 -19.84
CA LYS A 55 -2.27 -9.28 -18.85
C LYS A 55 -1.45 -8.32 -17.98
N THR A 56 -0.67 -7.43 -18.59
CA THR A 56 0.14 -6.46 -17.84
C THR A 56 -0.71 -5.49 -17.00
N TYR A 57 -1.91 -5.14 -17.47
CA TYR A 57 -2.86 -4.34 -16.69
C TYR A 57 -3.29 -5.10 -15.42
N ILE A 58 -3.74 -6.35 -15.58
CA ILE A 58 -4.14 -7.23 -14.49
C ILE A 58 -2.96 -7.43 -13.52
N SER A 59 -1.76 -7.74 -14.03
CA SER A 59 -0.57 -7.93 -13.21
C SER A 59 -0.27 -6.74 -12.32
N LYS A 60 -0.24 -5.53 -12.90
CA LYS A 60 0.05 -4.30 -12.12
C LYS A 60 -1.06 -3.97 -11.13
N LYS A 61 -2.33 -4.03 -11.54
CA LYS A 61 -3.46 -3.76 -10.64
C LYS A 61 -3.51 -4.75 -9.48
N LEU A 62 -3.25 -6.03 -9.76
CA LEU A 62 -3.25 -7.07 -8.74
C LEU A 62 -2.09 -6.90 -7.78
N THR A 63 -0.88 -6.64 -8.29
CA THR A 63 0.29 -6.36 -7.46
C THR A 63 0.08 -5.13 -6.57
N ARG A 64 -0.49 -4.05 -7.10
CA ARG A 64 -0.83 -2.85 -6.33
C ARG A 64 -1.81 -3.15 -5.21
N TYR A 65 -2.88 -3.89 -5.50
CA TYR A 65 -3.85 -4.32 -4.50
C TYR A 65 -3.22 -5.18 -3.41
N LEU A 66 -2.46 -6.22 -3.79
CA LEU A 66 -1.82 -7.12 -2.84
C LEU A 66 -0.81 -6.39 -1.95
N ASN A 67 0.01 -5.50 -2.51
CA ASN A 67 0.93 -4.68 -1.71
C ASN A 67 0.17 -3.74 -0.76
N TRP A 68 -0.93 -3.12 -1.23
CA TRP A 68 -1.71 -2.20 -0.41
C TRP A 68 -2.34 -2.90 0.80
N ILE A 69 -2.84 -4.14 0.67
CA ILE A 69 -3.35 -4.94 1.80
C ILE A 69 -2.24 -5.57 2.66
N GLY A 70 -0.96 -5.33 2.34
CA GLY A 70 0.19 -5.78 3.13
C GLY A 70 0.78 -7.13 2.71
N VAL A 71 0.49 -7.63 1.50
CA VAL A 71 1.10 -8.85 0.93
C VAL A 71 2.22 -8.45 -0.04
N PRO A 72 3.51 -8.63 0.32
CA PRO A 72 4.65 -8.28 -0.54
C PRO A 72 4.57 -8.99 -1.88
N THR A 73 4.36 -8.20 -2.93
CA THR A 73 4.13 -8.68 -4.29
C THR A 73 4.97 -7.92 -5.31
N LYS A 74 5.57 -8.63 -6.28
CA LYS A 74 6.38 -8.04 -7.35
C LYS A 74 6.01 -8.62 -8.72
N VAL A 75 5.99 -7.77 -9.75
CA VAL A 75 5.76 -8.20 -11.15
C VAL A 75 7.10 -8.47 -11.84
N PHE A 76 7.20 -9.60 -12.52
CA PHE A 76 8.31 -10.00 -13.37
C PHE A 76 7.83 -10.02 -14.82
N ASN A 77 8.01 -8.90 -15.52
CA ASN A 77 7.54 -8.75 -16.91
C ASN A 77 8.63 -9.24 -17.88
N VAL A 78 8.45 -10.44 -18.46
CA VAL A 78 9.44 -11.06 -19.36
C VAL A 78 9.67 -10.21 -20.63
N GLY A 79 8.70 -9.37 -21.01
CA GLY A 79 8.87 -8.40 -22.08
C GLY A 79 9.95 -7.35 -21.79
N GLN A 80 10.13 -6.96 -20.52
CA GLN A 80 11.20 -6.06 -20.08
C GLN A 80 12.56 -6.74 -20.18
N TYR A 81 12.71 -7.95 -19.60
CA TYR A 81 13.94 -8.76 -19.72
C TYR A 81 14.38 -8.92 -21.18
N ARG A 82 13.42 -9.15 -22.09
CA ARG A 82 13.70 -9.25 -23.52
C ARG A 82 14.19 -7.92 -24.11
N ARG A 83 13.61 -6.76 -23.73
CA ARG A 83 14.12 -5.46 -24.21
C ARG A 83 15.54 -5.19 -23.73
N ASP A 84 15.82 -5.54 -22.48
CA ASP A 84 17.14 -5.31 -21.88
C ASP A 84 18.20 -6.23 -22.48
N ALA A 85 17.82 -7.47 -22.83
CA ALA A 85 18.73 -8.45 -23.42
C ALA A 85 19.00 -8.23 -24.91
N THR A 86 18.12 -7.54 -25.65
CA THR A 86 18.27 -7.38 -27.09
C THR A 86 17.64 -6.11 -27.64
N GLN A 87 18.44 -5.31 -28.35
CA GLN A 87 17.97 -4.23 -29.22
C GLN A 87 17.53 -4.74 -30.60
N SER A 88 17.64 -6.05 -30.86
CA SER A 88 17.36 -6.68 -32.15
C SER A 88 15.86 -6.80 -32.46
N TYR A 89 14.99 -6.19 -31.66
CA TYR A 89 13.57 -6.10 -31.98
C TYR A 89 13.39 -5.20 -33.21
N LYS A 90 13.11 -5.83 -34.37
CA LYS A 90 12.87 -5.11 -35.62
C LYS A 90 11.43 -5.17 -36.11
N SER A 91 10.66 -6.21 -35.74
CA SER A 91 9.27 -6.43 -36.16
C SER A 91 8.70 -7.71 -35.54
N TYR A 92 7.45 -8.03 -35.86
CA TYR A 92 6.76 -9.28 -35.57
C TYR A 92 7.56 -10.55 -35.94
N LYS A 93 8.48 -10.47 -36.91
CA LYS A 93 9.34 -11.58 -37.35
C LYS A 93 10.15 -12.20 -36.21
N PHE A 94 10.47 -11.42 -35.18
CA PHE A 94 11.12 -11.91 -33.97
C PHE A 94 10.26 -12.93 -33.20
N PHE A 95 8.92 -12.87 -33.31
CA PHE A 95 8.04 -13.75 -32.55
C PHE A 95 7.59 -15.00 -33.31
N ARG A 96 7.99 -15.15 -34.58
CA ARG A 96 7.60 -16.32 -35.37
C ARG A 96 8.05 -17.62 -34.68
N PRO A 97 7.24 -18.69 -34.76
CA PRO A 97 7.56 -19.97 -34.13
C PRO A 97 8.74 -20.70 -34.81
N ASP A 98 9.05 -20.39 -36.08
CA ASP A 98 10.17 -20.97 -36.82
C ASP A 98 11.50 -20.22 -36.59
N ASN A 99 11.49 -19.08 -35.87
CA ASN A 99 12.69 -18.32 -35.55
C ASN A 99 13.41 -18.92 -34.33
N GLN A 100 14.29 -19.89 -34.56
CA GLN A 100 15.01 -20.61 -33.50
C GLN A 100 15.88 -19.71 -32.62
N GLU A 101 16.57 -18.73 -33.21
CA GLU A 101 17.40 -17.78 -32.48
C GLU A 101 16.56 -16.92 -31.51
N ALA A 102 15.47 -16.34 -32.01
CA ALA A 102 14.58 -15.54 -31.17
C ALA A 102 13.82 -16.39 -30.13
N MET A 103 13.50 -17.65 -30.42
CA MET A 103 12.97 -18.57 -29.42
C MET A 103 13.97 -18.83 -28.29
N LYS A 104 15.25 -19.06 -28.62
CA LYS A 104 16.32 -19.22 -27.61
C LYS A 104 16.43 -17.99 -26.72
N ILE A 105 16.52 -16.78 -27.31
CA ILE A 105 16.58 -15.52 -26.56
C ILE A 105 15.37 -15.37 -25.64
N ARG A 106 14.14 -15.62 -26.14
CA ARG A 106 12.92 -15.54 -25.32
C ARG A 106 12.87 -16.57 -24.19
N LYS A 107 13.47 -17.76 -24.39
CA LYS A 107 13.60 -18.78 -23.35
C LYS A 107 14.59 -18.35 -22.28
N ASP A 108 15.74 -17.80 -22.68
CA ASP A 108 16.77 -17.29 -21.76
C ASP A 108 16.24 -16.12 -20.92
N CYS A 109 15.46 -15.21 -21.51
CA CYS A 109 14.80 -14.11 -20.78
C CYS A 109 13.79 -14.63 -19.74
N ALA A 110 13.01 -15.66 -20.08
CA ALA A 110 12.09 -16.27 -19.14
C ALA A 110 12.83 -16.95 -17.98
N ASN A 111 13.94 -17.65 -18.27
CA ASN A 111 14.78 -18.27 -17.25
C ASN A 111 15.45 -17.23 -16.34
N ALA A 112 15.90 -16.10 -16.89
CA ALA A 112 16.43 -14.99 -16.08
C ALA A 112 15.37 -14.44 -15.13
N ALA A 113 14.15 -14.20 -15.63
CA ALA A 113 13.04 -13.75 -14.79
C ALA A 113 12.67 -14.77 -13.69
N LEU A 114 12.70 -16.08 -13.98
CA LEU A 114 12.48 -17.12 -12.96
C LEU A 114 13.57 -17.14 -11.88
N LYS A 115 14.84 -16.90 -12.25
CA LYS A 115 15.93 -16.75 -11.26
C LYS A 115 15.67 -15.56 -10.33
N ASP A 116 15.21 -14.44 -10.87
CA ASP A 116 14.89 -13.27 -10.05
C ASP A 116 13.66 -13.49 -9.15
N VAL A 117 12.70 -14.33 -9.57
CA VAL A 117 11.61 -14.78 -8.69
C VAL A 117 12.16 -15.54 -7.48
N CYS A 118 13.16 -16.41 -7.70
CA CYS A 118 13.82 -17.15 -6.62
C CYS A 118 14.55 -16.22 -5.65
N VAL A 119 15.28 -15.22 -6.18
CA VAL A 119 15.93 -14.18 -5.35
C VAL A 119 14.89 -13.41 -4.53
N TYR A 120 13.78 -13.02 -5.15
CA TYR A 120 12.74 -12.26 -4.49
C TYR A 120 12.11 -13.01 -3.31
N PHE A 121 11.77 -14.29 -3.49
CA PHE A 121 11.21 -15.10 -2.41
C PHE A 121 12.23 -15.42 -1.30
N ASN A 122 13.47 -15.74 -1.66
CA ASN A 122 14.45 -16.23 -0.69
C ASN A 122 15.24 -15.11 0.02
N GLN A 123 15.41 -13.95 -0.62
CA GLN A 123 16.29 -12.87 -0.13
C GLN A 123 15.55 -11.57 0.16
N GLU A 124 14.45 -11.27 -0.56
CA GLU A 124 13.70 -10.01 -0.42
C GLU A 124 12.41 -10.16 0.42
N GLN A 125 12.20 -11.30 1.07
CA GLN A 125 10.98 -11.62 1.86
C GLN A 125 9.67 -11.49 1.05
N GLY A 126 9.73 -11.73 -0.26
CA GLY A 126 8.55 -11.74 -1.13
C GLY A 126 7.56 -12.86 -0.78
N GLN A 127 6.27 -12.59 -0.94
CA GLN A 127 5.22 -13.61 -0.73
C GLN A 127 4.52 -14.01 -2.04
N VAL A 128 4.35 -13.07 -2.97
CA VAL A 128 3.71 -13.33 -4.27
C VAL A 128 4.55 -12.77 -5.42
N ALA A 129 4.79 -13.59 -6.43
CA ALA A 129 5.47 -13.15 -7.66
C ALA A 129 4.52 -13.26 -8.85
N VAL A 130 4.29 -12.17 -9.57
CA VAL A 130 3.47 -12.16 -10.79
C VAL A 130 4.37 -12.29 -12.00
N PHE A 131 4.39 -13.48 -12.61
CA PHE A 131 5.14 -13.79 -13.81
C PHE A 131 4.34 -13.37 -15.07
N ASP A 132 4.57 -12.15 -15.55
CA ASP A 132 3.86 -11.53 -16.67
C ASP A 132 4.54 -11.87 -18.00
N ALA A 133 4.02 -12.89 -18.66
CA ALA A 133 4.38 -13.31 -20.02
C ALA A 133 3.16 -13.88 -20.75
N THR A 134 3.31 -14.31 -22.01
CA THR A 134 2.21 -14.94 -22.76
C THR A 134 1.89 -16.35 -22.27
N ASN A 135 2.92 -17.16 -21.97
CA ASN A 135 2.82 -18.54 -21.47
C ASN A 135 1.75 -19.38 -22.21
N THR A 136 1.66 -19.18 -23.53
CA THR A 136 0.62 -19.72 -24.41
C THR A 136 0.83 -21.19 -24.79
N THR A 137 1.96 -21.82 -24.45
CA THR A 137 2.23 -23.23 -24.79
C THR A 137 2.26 -24.09 -23.54
N THR A 138 1.83 -25.35 -23.66
CA THR A 138 1.89 -26.34 -22.56
C THR A 138 3.32 -26.56 -22.10
N GLU A 139 4.28 -26.70 -23.02
CA GLU A 139 5.71 -26.86 -22.70
C GLU A 139 6.24 -25.72 -21.81
N ARG A 140 5.87 -24.46 -22.10
CA ARG A 140 6.29 -23.32 -21.28
C ARG A 140 5.70 -23.40 -19.88
N ARG A 141 4.42 -23.77 -19.75
CA ARG A 141 3.75 -23.89 -18.46
C ARG A 141 4.33 -25.04 -17.63
N GLU A 142 4.71 -26.15 -18.26
CA GLU A 142 5.36 -27.28 -17.60
C GLU A 142 6.75 -26.93 -17.05
N VAL A 143 7.54 -26.13 -17.78
CA VAL A 143 8.83 -25.60 -17.27
C VAL A 143 8.60 -24.76 -16.00
N ILE A 144 7.59 -23.89 -16.00
CA ILE A 144 7.26 -23.03 -14.84
C ILE A 144 6.76 -23.88 -13.67
N LEU A 145 5.92 -24.89 -13.92
CA LEU A 145 5.42 -25.81 -12.89
C LEU A 145 6.55 -26.64 -12.27
N THR A 146 7.47 -27.15 -13.09
CA THR A 146 8.65 -27.89 -12.62
C THR A 146 9.53 -26.99 -11.76
N PHE A 147 9.85 -25.78 -12.22
CA PHE A 147 10.59 -24.79 -11.44
C PHE A 147 9.92 -24.48 -10.10
N ALA A 148 8.61 -24.23 -10.09
CA ALA A 148 7.87 -23.94 -8.87
C ALA A 148 7.88 -25.13 -7.90
N LYS A 149 7.69 -26.36 -8.41
CA LYS A 149 7.73 -27.59 -7.63
C LYS A 149 9.10 -27.81 -6.98
N GLU A 150 10.18 -27.63 -7.72
CA GLU A 150 11.57 -27.78 -7.23
C GLU A 150 11.90 -26.80 -6.10
N ASN A 151 11.26 -25.63 -6.10
CA ASN A 151 11.48 -24.60 -5.08
C ASN A 151 10.37 -24.55 -4.01
N GLY A 152 9.38 -25.44 -4.05
CA GLY A 152 8.27 -25.46 -3.08
C GLY A 152 7.29 -24.29 -3.19
N TYR A 153 7.17 -23.66 -4.37
CA TYR A 153 6.23 -22.57 -4.62
C TYR A 153 4.86 -23.10 -5.04
N LYS A 154 3.81 -22.42 -4.61
CA LYS A 154 2.46 -22.62 -5.16
C LYS A 154 2.35 -21.92 -6.51
N VAL A 155 1.48 -22.42 -7.39
CA VAL A 155 1.23 -21.82 -8.71
C VAL A 155 -0.26 -21.54 -8.88
N PHE A 156 -0.59 -20.32 -9.29
CA PHE A 156 -1.95 -19.92 -9.65
C PHE A 156 -1.94 -19.25 -11.02
N PHE A 157 -2.61 -19.83 -12.02
CA PHE A 157 -2.66 -19.24 -13.36
C PHE A 157 -3.80 -18.23 -13.49
N ILE A 158 -3.53 -17.12 -14.18
CA ILE A 158 -4.55 -16.16 -14.61
C ILE A 158 -4.50 -16.10 -16.13
N GLU A 159 -5.49 -16.71 -16.79
CA GLU A 159 -5.63 -16.67 -18.24
C GLU A 159 -6.62 -15.59 -18.65
N SER A 160 -6.19 -14.69 -19.54
CA SER A 160 -7.05 -13.66 -20.11
C SER A 160 -7.38 -13.97 -21.57
N LEU A 161 -8.66 -14.25 -21.81
CA LEU A 161 -9.26 -14.61 -23.10
C LEU A 161 -10.10 -13.44 -23.57
N CYS A 162 -9.87 -12.98 -24.81
CA CYS A 162 -10.69 -11.94 -25.42
C CYS A 162 -10.72 -12.16 -26.92
N ASP A 163 -11.94 -12.30 -27.44
CA ASP A 163 -12.17 -12.57 -28.85
C ASP A 163 -12.88 -11.38 -29.53
N ASP A 164 -13.33 -10.41 -28.72
CA ASP A 164 -13.94 -9.16 -29.15
C ASP A 164 -12.92 -8.24 -29.88
N PRO A 165 -13.11 -7.98 -31.20
CA PRO A 165 -12.20 -7.16 -32.00
C PRO A 165 -12.08 -5.71 -31.52
N GLU A 166 -13.15 -5.12 -30.98
CA GLU A 166 -13.17 -3.71 -30.55
C GLU A 166 -12.31 -3.53 -29.30
N ILE A 167 -12.47 -4.42 -28.33
CA ILE A 167 -11.64 -4.45 -27.11
C ILE A 167 -10.16 -4.65 -27.47
N ILE A 168 -9.86 -5.52 -28.44
CA ILE A 168 -8.50 -5.77 -28.88
C ILE A 168 -7.90 -4.53 -29.53
N ALA A 169 -8.64 -3.88 -30.42
CA ALA A 169 -8.21 -2.66 -31.08
C ALA A 169 -7.93 -1.54 -30.07
N GLU A 170 -8.82 -1.36 -29.10
CA GLU A 170 -8.66 -0.35 -28.04
C GLU A 170 -7.43 -0.64 -27.16
N ASN A 171 -7.23 -1.91 -26.77
CA ASN A 171 -6.05 -2.32 -26.00
C ASN A 171 -4.73 -2.08 -26.76
N ILE A 172 -4.72 -2.25 -28.08
CA ILE A 172 -3.55 -1.95 -28.91
C ILE A 172 -3.29 -0.44 -28.91
N LYS A 173 -4.34 0.37 -29.15
CA LYS A 173 -4.24 1.83 -29.19
C LYS A 173 -3.77 2.44 -27.86
N GLN A 174 -4.42 2.07 -26.75
CA GLN A 174 -4.16 2.69 -25.46
C GLN A 174 -2.79 2.34 -24.85
N VAL A 175 -2.29 1.13 -25.12
CA VAL A 175 -1.23 0.53 -24.29
C VAL A 175 0.00 0.12 -25.11
N LYS A 176 -0.18 -0.17 -26.39
CA LYS A 176 0.89 -0.74 -27.24
C LYS A 176 1.47 0.26 -28.21
N LEU A 177 0.73 1.31 -28.58
CA LEU A 177 1.32 2.45 -29.30
C LEU A 177 2.32 3.23 -28.44
N SER A 178 2.10 3.31 -27.12
CA SER A 178 3.04 3.92 -26.18
C SER A 178 4.11 2.95 -25.67
N SER A 179 4.25 1.78 -26.28
CA SER A 179 5.24 0.78 -25.87
C SER A 179 6.63 1.15 -26.41
N PRO A 180 7.72 0.93 -25.64
CA PRO A 180 9.08 1.11 -26.15
C PRO A 180 9.39 0.27 -27.40
N ASP A 181 8.70 -0.87 -27.56
CA ASP A 181 8.80 -1.72 -28.77
C ASP A 181 8.46 -0.97 -30.08
N TYR A 182 7.70 0.15 -30.04
CA TYR A 182 7.21 0.88 -31.21
C TYR A 182 7.63 2.35 -31.21
N GLU A 183 8.69 2.70 -30.49
CA GLU A 183 9.23 4.06 -30.51
C GLU A 183 9.67 4.43 -31.95
N GLY A 184 9.18 5.56 -32.46
CA GLY A 184 9.45 6.04 -33.82
C GLY A 184 8.65 5.37 -34.95
N TYR A 185 7.74 4.44 -34.65
CA TYR A 185 6.80 3.90 -35.64
C TYR A 185 5.65 4.86 -35.92
N ASP A 186 5.12 4.83 -37.14
CA ASP A 186 3.79 5.35 -37.41
C ASP A 186 2.72 4.50 -36.69
N ALA A 187 1.63 5.14 -36.26
CA ALA A 187 0.58 4.47 -35.50
C ALA A 187 -0.08 3.31 -36.27
N GLU A 188 -0.31 3.46 -37.58
CA GLU A 188 -0.93 2.43 -38.41
C GLU A 188 0.03 1.25 -38.64
N ASP A 189 1.31 1.54 -38.87
CA ASP A 189 2.35 0.53 -39.02
C ASP A 189 2.56 -0.27 -37.72
N ALA A 190 2.55 0.41 -36.57
CA ALA A 190 2.64 -0.24 -35.26
C ALA A 190 1.45 -1.18 -35.00
N VAL A 191 0.23 -0.76 -35.32
CA VAL A 191 -0.97 -1.62 -35.23
C VAL A 191 -0.82 -2.84 -36.14
N THR A 192 -0.40 -2.64 -37.39
CA THR A 192 -0.24 -3.70 -38.37
C THR A 192 0.82 -4.73 -37.95
N ASP A 193 1.98 -4.29 -37.49
CA ASP A 193 3.02 -5.16 -36.95
C ASP A 193 2.52 -5.92 -35.71
N PHE A 194 1.81 -5.24 -34.81
CA PHE A 194 1.29 -5.85 -33.58
C PHE A 194 0.24 -6.94 -33.86
N LEU A 195 -0.64 -6.73 -34.85
CA LEU A 195 -1.60 -7.75 -35.28
C LEU A 195 -0.89 -9.00 -35.82
N LYS A 196 0.12 -8.83 -36.68
CA LYS A 196 0.95 -9.95 -37.17
C LYS A 196 1.70 -10.66 -36.04
N ARG A 197 2.14 -9.91 -35.02
CA ARG A 197 2.71 -10.47 -33.80
C ARG A 197 1.71 -11.33 -33.05
N ILE A 198 0.44 -10.90 -32.91
CA ILE A 198 -0.61 -11.72 -32.30
C ILE A 198 -0.79 -13.03 -33.08
N ASP A 199 -0.83 -12.97 -34.41
CA ASP A 199 -1.01 -14.16 -35.25
C ASP A 199 0.14 -15.16 -35.09
N CYS A 200 1.38 -14.70 -34.90
CA CYS A 200 2.50 -15.59 -34.56
C CYS A 200 2.26 -16.40 -33.27
N TYR A 201 1.60 -15.83 -32.26
CA TYR A 201 1.27 -16.54 -31.02
C TYR A 201 0.04 -17.44 -31.19
N LYS A 202 -0.94 -17.07 -32.03
CA LYS A 202 -2.12 -17.91 -32.30
C LYS A 202 -1.74 -19.28 -32.87
N MET A 203 -0.70 -19.32 -33.72
CA MET A 203 -0.24 -20.57 -34.36
C MET A 203 0.14 -21.68 -33.37
N THR A 204 0.54 -21.33 -32.15
CA THR A 204 1.01 -22.29 -31.13
C THR A 204 0.27 -22.15 -29.80
N TYR A 205 -0.80 -21.34 -29.76
CA TYR A 205 -1.54 -21.11 -28.53
C TYR A 205 -2.39 -22.32 -28.17
N VAL A 206 -2.10 -22.91 -27.02
CA VAL A 206 -2.92 -23.91 -26.35
C VAL A 206 -3.46 -23.26 -25.07
N PRO A 207 -4.75 -22.89 -25.02
CA PRO A 207 -5.37 -22.34 -23.82
C PRO A 207 -5.29 -23.35 -22.65
N LEU A 208 -5.54 -22.89 -21.42
CA LEU A 208 -5.77 -23.86 -20.35
C LEU A 208 -7.02 -24.66 -20.69
N ASP A 209 -7.02 -25.96 -20.41
CA ASP A 209 -8.10 -26.87 -20.75
C ASP A 209 -8.78 -27.42 -19.49
N ASP A 210 -10.11 -27.45 -19.48
CA ASP A 210 -10.86 -27.76 -18.26
C ASP A 210 -10.65 -29.21 -17.79
N ASP A 211 -10.44 -30.13 -18.75
CA ASP A 211 -10.26 -31.56 -18.50
C ASP A 211 -8.79 -31.91 -18.28
N ASN A 212 -7.91 -31.48 -19.20
CA ASN A 212 -6.48 -31.80 -19.16
C ASN A 212 -5.76 -31.05 -18.03
N ASP A 213 -6.12 -29.80 -17.75
CA ASP A 213 -5.52 -28.99 -16.69
C ASP A 213 -6.34 -29.02 -15.38
N ARG A 214 -7.25 -29.98 -15.22
CA ARG A 214 -8.17 -30.10 -14.05
C ARG A 214 -7.46 -30.09 -12.69
N SER A 215 -6.20 -30.51 -12.63
CA SER A 215 -5.40 -30.52 -11.39
C SER A 215 -4.74 -29.18 -11.05
N LEU A 216 -4.66 -28.25 -12.00
CA LEU A 216 -4.05 -26.94 -11.82
C LEU A 216 -5.00 -25.96 -11.15
N SER A 217 -4.46 -24.98 -10.43
CA SER A 217 -5.22 -23.88 -9.84
C SER A 217 -5.20 -22.68 -10.78
N TYR A 218 -6.36 -22.23 -11.23
CA TYR A 218 -6.43 -21.14 -12.20
C TYR A 218 -7.75 -20.39 -12.22
N ILE A 219 -7.71 -19.20 -12.82
CA ILE A 219 -8.87 -18.42 -13.25
C ILE A 219 -8.73 -18.06 -14.73
N LYS A 220 -9.79 -18.28 -15.50
CA LYS A 220 -9.97 -17.77 -16.86
C LYS A 220 -10.90 -16.57 -16.83
N ILE A 221 -10.48 -15.47 -17.44
CA ILE A 221 -11.23 -14.22 -17.56
C ILE A 221 -11.60 -14.05 -19.03
N PHE A 222 -12.90 -14.03 -19.33
CA PHE A 222 -13.41 -13.92 -20.70
C PHE A 222 -13.91 -12.51 -20.99
N ASN A 223 -13.49 -11.95 -22.13
CA ASN A 223 -13.89 -10.63 -22.64
C ASN A 223 -13.92 -9.56 -21.53
N VAL A 224 -12.76 -9.37 -20.89
CA VAL A 224 -12.53 -8.34 -19.86
C VAL A 224 -13.53 -8.38 -18.70
N GLY A 225 -13.86 -9.59 -18.25
CA GLY A 225 -14.67 -9.80 -17.04
C GLY A 225 -16.15 -10.08 -17.30
N SER A 226 -16.57 -10.28 -18.55
CA SER A 226 -17.94 -10.71 -18.88
C SER A 226 -18.30 -12.08 -18.27
N ARG A 227 -17.30 -12.96 -18.13
CA ARG A 227 -17.45 -14.29 -17.54
C ARG A 227 -16.12 -14.74 -16.93
N TYR A 228 -16.21 -15.56 -15.90
CA TYR A 228 -15.07 -16.16 -15.22
C TYR A 228 -15.25 -17.67 -15.15
N LEU A 229 -14.15 -18.42 -15.19
CA LEU A 229 -14.10 -19.83 -14.81
C LEU A 229 -12.95 -20.00 -13.83
N VAL A 230 -13.24 -20.59 -12.67
CA VAL A 230 -12.27 -20.74 -11.58
C VAL A 230 -12.12 -22.23 -11.28
N ASN A 231 -10.89 -22.73 -11.23
CA ASN A 231 -10.59 -24.12 -10.92
C ASN A 231 -9.65 -24.23 -9.72
N ARG A 232 -9.99 -25.12 -8.78
CA ARG A 232 -9.17 -25.54 -7.62
C ARG A 232 -8.46 -24.41 -6.86
N VAL A 233 -9.21 -23.46 -6.29
CA VAL A 233 -8.65 -22.48 -5.34
C VAL A 233 -8.10 -23.21 -4.11
N GLN A 234 -6.81 -23.02 -3.81
CA GLN A 234 -6.10 -23.80 -2.77
C GLN A 234 -6.07 -23.13 -1.40
N ASP A 235 -6.11 -21.79 -1.35
CA ASP A 235 -5.91 -21.05 -0.12
C ASP A 235 -6.56 -19.65 -0.15
N HIS A 236 -6.41 -18.94 0.97
CA HIS A 236 -6.99 -17.62 1.16
C HIS A 236 -6.46 -16.60 0.15
N ILE A 237 -5.15 -16.61 -0.16
CA ILE A 237 -4.59 -15.63 -1.09
C ILE A 237 -5.15 -15.84 -2.50
N GLN A 238 -5.29 -17.08 -2.97
CA GLN A 238 -5.92 -17.37 -4.26
C GLN A 238 -7.40 -16.97 -4.26
N SER A 239 -8.15 -17.23 -3.19
CA SER A 239 -9.54 -16.79 -3.06
C SER A 239 -9.68 -15.27 -3.13
N ARG A 240 -8.76 -14.54 -2.49
CA ARG A 240 -8.71 -13.07 -2.48
C ARG A 240 -8.36 -12.51 -3.87
N ILE A 241 -7.44 -13.16 -4.57
CA ILE A 241 -7.09 -12.82 -5.96
C ILE A 241 -8.33 -12.99 -6.86
N VAL A 242 -9.02 -14.13 -6.78
CA VAL A 242 -10.25 -14.38 -7.56
C VAL A 242 -11.29 -13.30 -7.27
N TYR A 243 -11.56 -13.02 -5.99
CA TYR A 243 -12.51 -11.99 -5.58
C TYR A 243 -12.15 -10.61 -6.15
N TYR A 244 -10.88 -10.19 -6.08
CA TYR A 244 -10.45 -8.93 -6.66
C TYR A 244 -10.63 -8.89 -8.18
N LEU A 245 -10.22 -9.93 -8.90
CA LEU A 245 -10.31 -10.00 -10.36
C LEU A 245 -11.75 -9.98 -10.88
N MET A 246 -12.71 -10.44 -10.07
CA MET A 246 -14.14 -10.40 -10.38
C MET A 246 -14.77 -9.02 -10.18
N ASN A 247 -14.11 -8.11 -9.45
CA ASN A 247 -14.64 -6.77 -9.15
C ASN A 247 -13.95 -5.64 -9.94
N ILE A 248 -12.84 -5.91 -10.63
CA ILE A 248 -12.18 -4.91 -11.48
C ILE A 248 -12.83 -4.84 -12.87
N HIS A 249 -12.85 -3.64 -13.45
CA HIS A 249 -13.19 -3.43 -14.86
C HIS A 249 -12.29 -2.37 -15.50
N VAL A 250 -12.24 -2.38 -16.84
CA VAL A 250 -11.41 -1.47 -17.65
C VAL A 250 -12.15 -0.26 -18.19
N THR A 251 -13.47 -0.15 -17.96
CA THR A 251 -14.23 0.97 -18.53
C THR A 251 -13.68 2.30 -17.98
N PRO A 252 -13.44 3.30 -18.87
CA PRO A 252 -12.97 4.61 -18.46
C PRO A 252 -13.94 5.26 -17.47
N ARG A 253 -13.40 5.81 -16.39
CA ARG A 253 -14.19 6.42 -15.30
C ARG A 253 -13.39 7.44 -14.51
N SER A 254 -14.09 8.25 -13.72
CA SER A 254 -13.47 9.22 -12.82
C SER A 254 -13.87 8.96 -11.36
N ILE A 255 -12.88 8.93 -10.47
CA ILE A 255 -13.09 8.89 -9.02
C ILE A 255 -12.70 10.25 -8.45
N TYR A 256 -13.58 10.87 -7.68
CA TYR A 256 -13.34 12.16 -7.05
C TYR A 256 -13.14 11.93 -5.56
N LEU A 257 -11.98 12.31 -5.04
CA LEU A 257 -11.68 12.25 -3.61
C LEU A 257 -11.61 13.65 -3.05
N THR A 258 -12.33 13.90 -1.97
CA THR A 258 -12.17 15.13 -1.20
C THR A 258 -12.40 14.87 0.28
N ARG A 259 -11.88 15.76 1.11
CA ARG A 259 -12.23 15.78 2.53
C ARG A 259 -13.59 16.46 2.70
N HIS A 260 -14.20 16.26 3.86
CA HIS A 260 -15.22 17.20 4.34
C HIS A 260 -14.72 18.66 4.27
N GLY A 261 -15.65 19.61 4.20
CA GLY A 261 -15.33 21.02 4.43
C GLY A 261 -14.68 21.25 5.80
N GLU A 262 -13.95 22.34 5.96
CA GLU A 262 -13.32 22.70 7.24
C GLU A 262 -14.34 22.61 8.38
N SER A 263 -13.96 21.93 9.46
CA SER A 263 -14.81 21.72 10.66
C SER A 263 -14.37 22.59 11.83
N GLU A 264 -15.22 22.72 12.84
CA GLU A 264 -14.91 23.46 14.06
C GLU A 264 -13.66 22.91 14.77
N LEU A 265 -13.50 21.58 14.85
CA LEU A 265 -12.28 20.99 15.44
C LEU A 265 -11.02 21.26 14.61
N ASN A 266 -11.13 21.47 13.29
CA ASN A 266 -9.98 21.87 12.50
C ASN A 266 -9.50 23.27 12.88
N LEU A 267 -10.41 24.22 13.10
CA LEU A 267 -10.06 25.61 13.49
C LEU A 267 -9.26 25.66 14.79
N VAL A 268 -9.56 24.78 15.73
CA VAL A 268 -8.87 24.69 17.03
C VAL A 268 -7.76 23.65 17.07
N GLY A 269 -7.41 23.04 15.93
CA GLY A 269 -6.29 22.09 15.81
C GLY A 269 -6.50 20.76 16.54
N ARG A 270 -7.74 20.38 16.84
CA ARG A 270 -8.09 19.11 17.52
C ARG A 270 -8.30 17.98 16.51
N ILE A 271 -7.82 16.79 16.83
CA ILE A 271 -7.98 15.58 16.00
C ILE A 271 -9.24 14.79 16.39
N GLY A 272 -9.76 13.96 15.49
CA GLY A 272 -10.90 13.10 15.80
C GLY A 272 -12.23 13.86 15.96
N GLY A 273 -13.08 13.37 16.86
CA GLY A 273 -14.38 13.93 17.23
C GLY A 273 -15.42 13.91 16.10
N ASP A 274 -16.59 14.49 16.36
CA ASP A 274 -17.71 14.57 15.41
C ASP A 274 -18.30 15.99 15.28
N SER A 275 -17.43 17.01 15.28
CA SER A 275 -17.88 18.39 15.07
C SER A 275 -18.45 18.62 13.65
N GLY A 276 -19.35 19.59 13.54
CA GLY A 276 -19.88 20.05 12.26
C GLY A 276 -18.93 20.96 11.48
N LEU A 277 -19.39 21.40 10.31
CA LEU A 277 -18.68 22.34 9.44
C LEU A 277 -18.57 23.75 10.04
N SER A 278 -17.43 24.38 9.82
CA SER A 278 -17.24 25.81 10.04
C SER A 278 -17.98 26.65 9.00
N PRO A 279 -18.09 27.99 9.17
CA PRO A 279 -18.61 28.87 8.13
C PRO A 279 -17.87 28.73 6.78
N ARG A 280 -16.55 28.50 6.79
CA ARG A 280 -15.78 28.24 5.56
C ARG A 280 -16.03 26.84 5.02
N GLY A 281 -16.21 25.84 5.89
CA GLY A 281 -16.62 24.50 5.48
C GLY A 281 -17.96 24.48 4.74
N ASN A 282 -18.94 25.26 5.20
CA ASN A 282 -20.22 25.42 4.51
C ASN A 282 -20.06 26.10 3.14
N LYS A 283 -19.20 27.13 3.02
CA LYS A 283 -18.87 27.75 1.72
C LYS A 283 -18.23 26.75 0.76
N PHE A 284 -17.32 25.90 1.25
CA PHE A 284 -16.72 24.84 0.47
C PHE A 284 -17.76 23.83 -0.01
N ALA A 285 -18.68 23.40 0.85
CA ALA A 285 -19.73 22.45 0.48
C ALA A 285 -20.59 22.99 -0.70
N SER A 286 -20.95 24.27 -0.66
CA SER A 286 -21.63 24.96 -1.76
C SER A 286 -20.77 25.06 -3.04
N ALA A 287 -19.47 25.33 -2.90
CA ALA A 287 -18.54 25.37 -4.05
C ALA A 287 -18.35 23.98 -4.68
N LEU A 288 -18.24 22.93 -3.86
CA LEU A 288 -18.17 21.53 -4.29
C LEU A 288 -19.41 21.15 -5.10
N SER A 289 -20.59 21.52 -4.61
CA SER A 289 -21.86 21.33 -5.30
C SER A 289 -21.86 21.97 -6.70
N GLY A 290 -21.39 23.22 -6.80
CA GLY A 290 -21.23 23.92 -8.09
C GLY A 290 -20.23 23.23 -9.03
N TYR A 291 -19.08 22.81 -8.51
CA TYR A 291 -18.06 22.10 -9.27
C TYR A 291 -18.56 20.75 -9.78
N MET A 292 -19.18 19.92 -8.93
CA MET A 292 -19.65 18.60 -9.34
C MET A 292 -20.77 18.68 -10.39
N ARG A 293 -21.66 19.67 -10.29
CA ARG A 293 -22.66 19.94 -11.34
C ARG A 293 -22.02 20.34 -12.67
N SER A 294 -20.96 21.15 -12.65
CA SER A 294 -20.29 21.59 -13.89
C SER A 294 -19.55 20.47 -14.61
N GLN A 295 -19.26 19.36 -13.93
CA GLN A 295 -18.66 18.18 -14.57
C GLN A 295 -19.67 17.37 -15.41
N CYS A 296 -20.98 17.64 -15.30
CA CYS A 296 -22.04 16.97 -16.08
C CYS A 296 -21.96 15.42 -16.04
N ILE A 297 -21.60 14.86 -14.87
CA ILE A 297 -21.41 13.42 -14.68
C ILE A 297 -22.77 12.74 -14.60
N ARG A 298 -23.00 11.74 -15.46
CA ARG A 298 -24.18 10.86 -15.37
C ARG A 298 -23.99 9.84 -14.25
N ASP A 299 -25.06 9.57 -13.52
CA ASP A 299 -25.12 8.52 -12.48
C ASP A 299 -24.00 8.62 -11.42
N LEU A 300 -23.64 9.86 -11.04
CA LEU A 300 -22.64 10.10 -9.99
C LEU A 300 -23.11 9.50 -8.66
N LYS A 301 -22.32 8.57 -8.13
CA LYS A 301 -22.50 8.07 -6.76
C LYS A 301 -21.73 8.96 -5.79
N VAL A 302 -22.34 9.24 -4.63
CA VAL A 302 -21.70 10.01 -3.57
C VAL A 302 -21.61 9.17 -2.31
N TRP A 303 -20.41 9.04 -1.75
CA TRP A 303 -20.18 8.31 -0.52
C TRP A 303 -19.62 9.23 0.57
N THR A 304 -20.11 9.03 1.78
CA THR A 304 -19.64 9.74 2.97
C THR A 304 -19.23 8.77 4.05
N SER A 305 -18.54 9.28 5.06
CA SER A 305 -18.48 8.60 6.36
C SER A 305 -19.80 8.76 7.12
N HIS A 306 -19.88 8.20 8.34
CA HIS A 306 -20.99 8.44 9.27
C HIS A 306 -20.81 9.72 10.10
N MET A 307 -19.69 10.44 9.92
CA MET A 307 -19.38 11.65 10.69
C MET A 307 -20.06 12.88 10.09
N LYS A 308 -20.61 13.72 10.97
CA LYS A 308 -21.46 14.89 10.68
C LYS A 308 -20.87 15.79 9.60
N ARG A 309 -19.59 16.13 9.70
CA ARG A 309 -18.88 17.00 8.73
C ARG A 309 -18.87 16.47 7.29
N THR A 310 -18.79 15.15 7.08
CA THR A 310 -18.85 14.58 5.72
C THR A 310 -20.28 14.58 5.18
N ILE A 311 -21.25 14.30 6.05
CA ILE A 311 -22.68 14.29 5.73
C ILE A 311 -23.13 15.69 5.32
N GLN A 312 -22.85 16.71 6.14
CA GLN A 312 -23.17 18.11 5.84
C GLN A 312 -22.53 18.60 4.53
N THR A 313 -21.33 18.12 4.21
CA THR A 313 -20.66 18.46 2.94
C THR A 313 -21.39 17.83 1.75
N ALA A 314 -21.82 16.57 1.86
CA ALA A 314 -22.54 15.87 0.80
C ALA A 314 -23.98 16.35 0.62
N GLU A 315 -24.67 16.74 1.70
CA GLU A 315 -26.01 17.33 1.65
C GLU A 315 -26.06 18.55 0.72
N ALA A 316 -25.02 19.38 0.73
CA ALA A 316 -24.93 20.54 -0.16
C ALA A 316 -24.79 20.16 -1.64
N VAL A 317 -24.27 18.97 -1.98
CA VAL A 317 -24.15 18.49 -3.37
C VAL A 317 -25.54 18.27 -3.99
N GLY A 318 -26.54 17.93 -3.18
CA GLY A 318 -27.94 17.84 -3.60
C GLY A 318 -28.29 16.58 -4.40
N VAL A 319 -27.55 15.49 -4.20
CA VAL A 319 -27.82 14.16 -4.78
C VAL A 319 -27.87 13.09 -3.68
N PRO A 320 -28.51 11.94 -3.90
CA PRO A 320 -28.47 10.84 -2.95
C PRO A 320 -27.03 10.42 -2.64
N TYR A 321 -26.76 10.15 -1.36
CA TYR A 321 -25.45 9.71 -0.89
C TYR A 321 -25.60 8.49 0.02
N GLU A 322 -24.56 7.65 0.03
CA GLU A 322 -24.48 6.46 0.87
C GLU A 322 -23.46 6.69 1.99
N GLN A 323 -23.82 6.33 3.22
CA GLN A 323 -22.95 6.50 4.37
C GLN A 323 -22.24 5.19 4.71
N TRP A 324 -20.91 5.21 4.66
CA TRP A 324 -20.07 4.05 4.93
C TRP A 324 -19.33 4.26 6.26
N LYS A 325 -19.62 3.42 7.26
CA LYS A 325 -18.90 3.46 8.55
C LYS A 325 -17.39 3.23 8.36
N ALA A 326 -17.03 2.41 7.37
CA ALA A 326 -15.65 2.17 6.97
C ALA A 326 -14.92 3.43 6.48
N LEU A 327 -15.63 4.51 6.11
CA LEU A 327 -15.04 5.81 5.73
C LEU A 327 -14.87 6.77 6.93
N ASN A 328 -15.19 6.38 8.17
CA ASN A 328 -14.91 7.21 9.34
C ASN A 328 -13.41 7.50 9.48
N GLU A 329 -13.06 8.66 10.02
CA GLU A 329 -11.66 9.02 10.27
C GLU A 329 -10.97 7.97 11.15
N ILE A 330 -9.63 7.93 11.08
CA ILE A 330 -8.82 7.10 11.98
C ILE A 330 -9.19 7.39 13.44
N ASP A 331 -9.47 6.34 14.22
CA ASP A 331 -9.77 6.44 15.64
C ASP A 331 -8.48 6.73 16.44
N ALA A 332 -8.41 7.91 17.06
CA ALA A 332 -7.28 8.31 17.89
C ALA A 332 -7.37 7.77 19.34
N GLY A 333 -8.41 6.99 19.67
CA GLY A 333 -8.60 6.34 20.96
C GLY A 333 -8.60 7.34 22.11
N VAL A 334 -7.69 7.16 23.06
CA VAL A 334 -7.54 8.09 24.20
C VAL A 334 -7.10 9.50 23.81
N CYS A 335 -6.64 9.70 22.58
CA CYS A 335 -6.19 10.98 22.04
C CYS A 335 -7.26 11.70 21.19
N GLU A 336 -8.50 11.18 21.14
CA GLU A 336 -9.63 11.85 20.50
C GLU A 336 -9.87 13.24 21.08
N GLU A 337 -10.25 14.18 20.21
CA GLU A 337 -10.52 15.59 20.51
C GLU A 337 -9.34 16.36 21.10
N MET A 338 -8.10 15.85 21.08
CA MET A 338 -6.92 16.56 21.57
C MET A 338 -6.19 17.34 20.47
N THR A 339 -5.45 18.39 20.82
CA THR A 339 -4.45 18.96 19.90
C THR A 339 -3.16 18.14 19.93
N TYR A 340 -2.29 18.30 18.92
CA TYR A 340 -1.00 17.61 18.91
C TYR A 340 -0.09 18.04 20.08
N GLU A 341 -0.18 19.30 20.51
CA GLU A 341 0.55 19.85 21.66
C GLU A 341 0.04 19.23 22.97
N GLU A 342 -1.28 19.04 23.12
CA GLU A 342 -1.86 18.34 24.27
C GLU A 342 -1.42 16.87 24.32
N ILE A 343 -1.38 16.19 23.17
CA ILE A 343 -0.88 14.80 23.08
C ILE A 343 0.60 14.75 23.44
N GLN A 344 1.42 15.66 22.93
CA GLN A 344 2.85 15.72 23.26
C GLN A 344 3.08 15.97 24.76
N GLY A 345 2.25 16.81 25.38
CA GLY A 345 2.34 17.10 26.82
C GLY A 345 1.86 15.96 27.71
N ARG A 346 0.76 15.29 27.36
CA ARG A 346 0.16 14.22 28.19
C ARG A 346 0.73 12.83 27.90
N TYR A 347 1.07 12.55 26.65
CA TYR A 347 1.55 11.26 26.15
C TYR A 347 2.82 11.42 25.30
N PRO A 348 3.94 11.93 25.88
CA PRO A 348 5.16 12.23 25.14
C PRO A 348 5.79 10.99 24.48
N GLU A 349 5.70 9.84 25.13
CA GLU A 349 6.23 8.57 24.60
C GLU A 349 5.43 8.11 23.37
N GLU A 350 4.09 8.14 23.45
CA GLU A 350 3.19 7.82 22.34
C GLU A 350 3.39 8.76 21.15
N PHE A 351 3.56 10.06 21.41
CA PHE A 351 3.85 11.05 20.37
C PHE A 351 5.15 10.73 19.62
N ALA A 352 6.21 10.36 20.34
CA ALA A 352 7.49 9.99 19.76
C ALA A 352 7.43 8.66 19.00
N LEU A 353 6.72 7.65 19.52
CA LEU A 353 6.53 6.35 18.85
C LEU A 353 5.78 6.52 17.53
N ARG A 354 4.74 7.36 17.52
CA ARG A 354 4.00 7.69 16.30
C ARG A 354 4.86 8.36 15.25
N ASP A 355 5.78 9.22 15.64
CA ASP A 355 6.69 9.89 14.71
C ASP A 355 7.72 8.94 14.10
N GLN A 356 8.18 7.95 14.87
CA GLN A 356 9.15 6.94 14.42
C GLN A 356 8.52 5.98 13.40
N ASN A 357 7.30 5.49 13.66
CA ASN A 357 6.62 4.55 12.76
C ASN A 357 5.13 4.85 12.62
N LYS A 358 4.83 5.97 11.94
CA LYS A 358 3.46 6.47 11.79
C LYS A 358 2.49 5.50 11.11
N TYR A 359 2.98 4.57 10.28
CA TYR A 359 2.12 3.60 9.61
C TYR A 359 1.61 2.52 10.56
N ARG A 360 2.52 1.89 11.33
CA ARG A 360 2.18 0.78 12.25
C ARG A 360 1.83 1.21 13.67
N TYR A 361 2.15 2.45 14.05
CA TYR A 361 1.75 2.96 15.36
C TYR A 361 0.23 2.93 15.46
N ARG A 362 -0.28 2.26 16.51
CA ARG A 362 -1.68 2.20 16.86
C ARG A 362 -1.92 3.08 18.07
N TYR A 363 -2.85 4.01 17.98
CA TYR A 363 -3.25 4.80 19.15
C TYR A 363 -3.76 3.89 20.28
N PRO A 364 -3.49 4.19 21.56
CA PRO A 364 -4.04 3.42 22.67
C PRO A 364 -5.57 3.42 22.62
N LYS A 365 -6.17 2.23 22.52
CA LYS A 365 -7.62 2.02 22.29
C LYS A 365 -8.16 2.64 21.00
N GLY A 366 -7.31 2.87 20.00
CA GLY A 366 -7.67 3.38 18.69
C GLY A 366 -7.05 2.54 17.56
N GLU A 367 -6.79 3.19 16.44
CA GLU A 367 -6.34 2.57 15.19
C GLU A 367 -4.93 3.01 14.79
N SER A 368 -4.30 2.19 13.93
CA SER A 368 -3.14 2.53 13.12
C SER A 368 -3.56 2.80 11.66
N TYR A 369 -2.64 3.28 10.82
CA TYR A 369 -2.89 3.35 9.38
C TYR A 369 -3.02 1.94 8.77
N GLU A 370 -2.35 0.94 9.34
CA GLU A 370 -2.48 -0.46 8.94
C GLU A 370 -3.88 -1.01 9.22
N ASP A 371 -4.46 -0.70 10.37
CA ASP A 371 -5.86 -1.04 10.69
C ASP A 371 -6.83 -0.36 9.73
N LEU A 372 -6.55 0.91 9.41
CA LEU A 372 -7.35 1.70 8.48
C LEU A 372 -7.34 1.13 7.06
N VAL A 373 -6.20 0.63 6.58
CA VAL A 373 -6.08 -0.07 5.29
C VAL A 373 -6.98 -1.31 5.27
N GLN A 374 -6.93 -2.15 6.31
CA GLN A 374 -7.79 -3.34 6.40
C GLN A 374 -9.28 -2.95 6.43
N ARG A 375 -9.64 -1.91 7.19
CA ARG A 375 -11.01 -1.38 7.26
C ARG A 375 -11.52 -0.83 5.92
N LEU A 376 -10.63 -0.25 5.11
CA LEU A 376 -10.97 0.37 3.82
C LEU A 376 -10.97 -0.61 2.65
N GLU A 377 -10.56 -1.86 2.84
CA GLU A 377 -10.54 -2.85 1.76
C GLU A 377 -11.91 -3.00 1.07
N PRO A 378 -13.06 -3.13 1.77
CA PRO A 378 -14.36 -3.21 1.10
C PRO A 378 -14.70 -1.96 0.28
N VAL A 379 -14.23 -0.79 0.70
CA VAL A 379 -14.41 0.47 -0.03
C VAL A 379 -13.60 0.45 -1.33
N ILE A 380 -12.35 -0.03 -1.28
CA ILE A 380 -11.52 -0.18 -2.49
C ILE A 380 -12.15 -1.17 -3.48
N MET A 381 -12.67 -2.29 -3.00
CA MET A 381 -13.36 -3.27 -3.86
C MET A 381 -14.56 -2.64 -4.57
N GLU A 382 -15.36 -1.87 -3.84
CA GLU A 382 -16.52 -1.20 -4.43
C GLU A 382 -16.09 -0.07 -5.39
N LEU A 383 -15.03 0.71 -5.09
CA LEU A 383 -14.47 1.70 -6.04
C LEU A 383 -13.92 1.04 -7.32
N GLU A 384 -13.41 -0.19 -7.20
CA GLU A 384 -12.94 -0.95 -8.36
C GLU A 384 -14.09 -1.44 -9.24
N ARG A 385 -15.29 -1.61 -8.67
CA ARG A 385 -16.53 -2.07 -9.32
C ARG A 385 -17.38 -0.94 -9.90
N GLN A 386 -17.32 0.24 -9.32
CA GLN A 386 -18.12 1.40 -9.71
C GLN A 386 -17.48 2.22 -10.82
N GLU A 387 -18.31 2.96 -11.56
CA GLU A 387 -17.87 3.96 -12.53
C GLU A 387 -17.53 5.29 -11.85
N ASN A 388 -18.44 6.28 -11.90
CA ASN A 388 -18.15 7.62 -11.40
C ASN A 388 -18.59 7.77 -9.93
N VAL A 389 -17.62 8.00 -9.04
CA VAL A 389 -17.86 8.10 -7.59
C VAL A 389 -17.18 9.33 -7.02
N LEU A 390 -17.91 10.09 -6.20
CA LEU A 390 -17.37 11.11 -5.30
C LEU A 390 -17.32 10.54 -3.87
N VAL A 391 -16.14 10.54 -3.27
CA VAL A 391 -15.93 10.13 -1.88
C VAL A 391 -15.59 11.37 -1.05
N VAL A 392 -16.48 11.73 -0.13
CA VAL A 392 -16.28 12.80 0.87
C VAL A 392 -15.87 12.16 2.19
N CYS A 393 -14.58 12.25 2.52
CA CYS A 393 -14.00 11.53 3.66
C CYS A 393 -13.09 12.44 4.51
N HIS A 394 -12.02 11.89 5.07
CA HIS A 394 -11.16 12.53 6.06
C HIS A 394 -9.68 12.43 5.69
N GLN A 395 -8.80 13.03 6.50
CA GLN A 395 -7.40 13.14 6.13
C GLN A 395 -6.69 11.78 6.12
N ALA A 396 -6.84 10.94 7.15
CA ALA A 396 -6.16 9.64 7.15
C ALA A 396 -6.79 8.67 6.14
N VAL A 397 -8.12 8.67 6.05
CA VAL A 397 -8.88 7.86 5.08
C VAL A 397 -8.47 8.18 3.63
N MET A 398 -8.47 9.47 3.26
CA MET A 398 -8.13 9.90 1.90
C MET A 398 -6.69 9.54 1.53
N ARG A 399 -5.75 9.57 2.49
CA ARG A 399 -4.37 9.11 2.29
C ARG A 399 -4.32 7.63 1.95
N CYS A 400 -5.05 6.78 2.66
CA CYS A 400 -5.10 5.33 2.36
C CYS A 400 -5.66 5.07 0.96
N LEU A 401 -6.77 5.73 0.61
CA LEU A 401 -7.38 5.60 -0.72
C LEU A 401 -6.43 6.08 -1.82
N LEU A 402 -5.78 7.23 -1.64
CA LEU A 402 -4.79 7.74 -2.60
C LEU A 402 -3.59 6.81 -2.73
N ALA A 403 -3.09 6.27 -1.62
CA ALA A 403 -1.97 5.35 -1.67
C ALA A 403 -2.28 4.10 -2.50
N TYR A 404 -3.52 3.60 -2.44
CA TYR A 404 -3.97 2.53 -3.32
C TYR A 404 -3.92 2.95 -4.80
N PHE A 405 -4.56 4.06 -5.19
CA PHE A 405 -4.63 4.43 -6.60
C PHE A 405 -3.29 4.88 -7.20
N LEU A 406 -2.41 5.44 -6.37
CA LEU A 406 -1.11 5.99 -6.76
C LEU A 406 0.08 5.08 -6.47
N ASP A 407 -0.19 3.84 -6.02
CA ASP A 407 0.82 2.83 -5.74
C ASP A 407 1.91 3.34 -4.77
N LYS A 408 1.46 3.93 -3.64
CA LYS A 408 2.34 4.51 -2.63
C LYS A 408 2.63 3.52 -1.52
N SER A 409 3.89 3.49 -1.10
CA SER A 409 4.35 2.58 -0.05
C SER A 409 3.72 2.90 1.31
N ALA A 410 3.72 1.91 2.20
CA ALA A 410 3.32 2.08 3.60
C ALA A 410 4.11 3.20 4.31
N ALA A 411 5.35 3.45 3.91
CA ALA A 411 6.19 4.51 4.45
C ALA A 411 5.76 5.92 4.00
N GLU A 412 5.27 6.06 2.76
CA GLU A 412 4.81 7.34 2.19
C GLU A 412 3.35 7.65 2.57
N LEU A 413 2.50 6.62 2.67
CA LEU A 413 1.04 6.74 2.84
C LEU A 413 0.62 7.72 3.96
N PRO A 414 1.15 7.66 5.20
CA PRO A 414 0.75 8.56 6.29
C PRO A 414 1.13 10.03 6.10
N TYR A 415 1.87 10.34 5.03
CA TYR A 415 2.42 11.65 4.71
C TYR A 415 1.95 12.18 3.35
N LEU A 416 1.04 11.49 2.66
CA LEU A 416 0.43 12.04 1.46
C LEU A 416 -0.33 13.34 1.80
N LYS A 417 -0.22 14.33 0.91
CA LYS A 417 -0.87 15.64 1.07
C LYS A 417 -2.31 15.57 0.57
N CYS A 418 -3.23 15.84 1.48
CA CYS A 418 -4.68 15.83 1.23
C CYS A 418 -5.27 17.11 1.86
N PRO A 419 -5.02 18.29 1.27
CA PRO A 419 -5.45 19.56 1.84
C PRO A 419 -6.98 19.65 1.92
N LEU A 420 -7.47 20.46 2.86
CA LEU A 420 -8.88 20.84 2.89
C LEU A 420 -9.24 21.62 1.62
N HIS A 421 -10.52 21.56 1.26
CA HIS A 421 -11.13 22.35 0.18
C HIS A 421 -10.59 22.10 -1.23
N THR A 422 -9.97 20.94 -1.43
CA THR A 422 -9.43 20.50 -2.72
C THR A 422 -10.08 19.18 -3.11
N VAL A 423 -10.47 19.09 -4.38
CA VAL A 423 -10.94 17.85 -5.00
C VAL A 423 -9.77 17.23 -5.76
N LEU A 424 -9.50 15.96 -5.54
CA LEU A 424 -8.59 15.17 -6.35
C LEU A 424 -9.40 14.32 -7.32
N LYS A 425 -9.32 14.63 -8.61
CA LYS A 425 -9.92 13.83 -9.67
C LYS A 425 -8.90 12.78 -10.12
N LEU A 426 -9.27 11.53 -9.94
CA LEU A 426 -8.51 10.35 -10.28
C LEU A 426 -9.07 9.74 -11.57
N THR A 427 -8.23 9.60 -12.60
CA THR A 427 -8.59 8.90 -13.84
C THR A 427 -7.69 7.67 -13.96
N PRO A 428 -8.19 6.46 -13.66
CA PRO A 428 -7.44 5.23 -13.87
C PRO A 428 -7.00 5.09 -15.33
N ILE A 429 -5.72 4.79 -15.55
CA ILE A 429 -5.13 4.54 -16.86
C ILE A 429 -4.42 3.19 -16.85
N ALA A 430 -4.03 2.68 -18.02
CA ALA A 430 -3.53 1.31 -18.19
C ALA A 430 -2.39 0.89 -17.21
N TYR A 431 -1.56 1.84 -16.77
CA TYR A 431 -0.41 1.57 -15.91
C TYR A 431 -0.39 2.38 -14.61
N GLY A 432 -1.51 3.01 -14.23
CA GLY A 432 -1.54 3.85 -13.05
C GLY A 432 -2.82 4.66 -12.93
N CYS A 433 -2.71 5.88 -12.40
CA CYS A 433 -3.83 6.79 -12.24
C CYS A 433 -3.35 8.23 -12.45
N ARG A 434 -4.03 8.97 -13.32
CA ARG A 434 -3.81 10.41 -13.45
C ARG A 434 -4.52 11.13 -12.32
N VAL A 435 -3.85 12.10 -11.70
CA VAL A 435 -4.40 12.93 -10.63
C VAL A 435 -4.44 14.38 -11.07
N GLU A 436 -5.62 14.97 -10.98
CA GLU A 436 -5.84 16.40 -11.16
C GLU A 436 -6.27 16.97 -9.81
N SER A 437 -5.63 18.04 -9.36
CA SER A 437 -5.93 18.70 -8.08
C SER A 437 -6.65 20.02 -8.33
N ILE A 438 -7.89 20.12 -7.84
CA ILE A 438 -8.78 21.26 -8.05
C ILE A 438 -9.08 21.92 -6.71
N PHE A 439 -8.43 23.04 -6.43
CA PHE A 439 -8.73 23.88 -5.26
C PHE A 439 -9.95 24.75 -5.56
N LEU A 440 -10.98 24.70 -4.71
CA LEU A 440 -12.27 25.38 -4.97
C LEU A 440 -12.31 26.84 -4.47
N ASN A 441 -11.15 27.46 -4.30
CA ASN A 441 -10.99 28.87 -3.93
C ASN A 441 -11.68 29.27 -2.60
N ILE A 442 -11.70 28.36 -1.63
CA ILE A 442 -12.14 28.64 -0.26
C ILE A 442 -10.99 28.32 0.68
N GLU A 443 -10.50 29.32 1.41
CA GLU A 443 -9.41 29.13 2.38
C GLU A 443 -9.79 28.12 3.48
N ALA A 444 -8.78 27.45 4.02
CA ALA A 444 -8.90 26.56 5.16
C ALA A 444 -7.59 26.53 5.95
N VAL A 445 -7.66 26.14 7.21
CA VAL A 445 -6.47 25.82 8.01
C VAL A 445 -5.68 24.65 7.41
N ASN A 446 -4.37 24.65 7.61
CA ASN A 446 -3.53 23.52 7.23
C ASN A 446 -3.49 22.48 8.37
N THR A 447 -3.93 21.25 8.07
CA THR A 447 -3.90 20.12 9.02
C THR A 447 -2.79 19.11 8.72
N HIS A 448 -1.92 19.43 7.75
CA HIS A 448 -0.79 18.58 7.39
C HIS A 448 0.37 18.79 8.35
N ARG A 449 0.84 17.71 8.96
CA ARG A 449 2.10 17.66 9.71
C ARG A 449 3.12 16.82 8.93
N ASP A 450 4.20 17.47 8.53
CA ASP A 450 5.30 16.84 7.79
C ASP A 450 5.97 15.73 8.62
N LYS A 451 6.69 14.85 7.93
CA LYS A 451 7.52 13.84 8.59
C LYS A 451 8.64 14.55 9.36
N PRO A 452 8.78 14.31 10.68
CA PRO A 452 9.88 14.87 11.43
C PRO A 452 11.22 14.45 10.83
N VAL A 453 12.17 15.38 10.75
CA VAL A 453 13.55 15.06 10.38
C VAL A 453 14.20 14.37 11.58
N VAL A 454 14.22 13.05 11.58
CA VAL A 454 14.97 12.28 12.57
C VAL A 454 16.43 12.26 12.12
N SER A 455 17.28 13.08 12.74
CA SER A 455 18.73 13.00 12.51
C SER A 455 19.24 11.59 12.87
N PRO A 456 20.07 10.96 12.03
CA PRO A 456 20.57 9.60 12.26
C PRO A 456 21.68 9.60 13.31
N HIS A 457 21.38 10.00 14.54
CA HIS A 457 22.29 9.89 15.67
C HIS A 457 21.67 8.92 16.68
N PRO A 458 22.35 7.81 17.04
CA PRO A 458 21.85 6.82 17.99
C PRO A 458 21.65 7.32 19.43
N HIS A 459 21.76 8.62 19.70
CA HIS A 459 21.91 9.18 21.04
C HIS A 459 20.63 9.77 21.66
N THR A 460 19.52 9.90 20.93
CA THR A 460 18.34 10.60 21.44
C THR A 460 17.60 9.86 22.56
N LEU A 461 17.59 8.52 22.60
CA LEU A 461 16.98 7.79 23.73
C LEU A 461 17.78 7.94 25.03
N TRP A 462 19.11 8.03 24.94
CA TRP A 462 19.96 8.23 26.12
C TRP A 462 19.96 9.68 26.58
N GLN A 463 20.00 10.66 25.68
CA GLN A 463 19.92 12.08 26.03
C GLN A 463 18.57 12.48 26.59
N VAL A 464 17.45 12.03 26.00
CA VAL A 464 16.12 12.31 26.55
C VAL A 464 15.95 11.67 27.93
N LYS A 465 16.45 10.43 28.15
CA LYS A 465 16.49 9.82 29.50
C LYS A 465 17.40 10.59 30.47
N ARG A 466 18.51 11.14 30.01
CA ARG A 466 19.47 11.89 30.83
C ARG A 466 18.90 13.24 31.24
N ASP A 467 18.33 13.97 30.30
CA ASP A 467 17.70 15.28 30.53
C ASP A 467 16.46 15.15 31.44
N PHE A 468 15.68 14.07 31.29
CA PHE A 468 14.55 13.78 32.17
C PHE A 468 14.99 13.37 33.60
N ASN A 469 16.06 12.60 33.73
CA ASN A 469 16.63 12.25 35.03
C ASN A 469 17.32 13.44 35.71
N ASP A 470 17.95 14.33 34.96
CA ASP A 470 18.53 15.57 35.48
C ASP A 470 17.45 16.59 35.87
N ALA A 471 16.34 16.66 35.14
CA ALA A 471 15.15 17.44 35.54
C ALA A 471 14.53 16.90 36.83
N LYS A 472 14.36 15.56 36.97
CA LYS A 472 13.90 14.93 38.22
C LYS A 472 14.88 15.11 39.38
N ARG A 473 16.19 15.16 39.12
CA ARG A 473 17.22 15.46 40.14
C ARG A 473 17.14 16.91 40.61
N LYS A 474 17.00 17.87 39.69
CA LYS A 474 16.86 19.30 40.02
C LYS A 474 15.58 19.60 40.81
N ASP A 475 14.48 18.91 40.50
CA ASP A 475 13.23 19.07 41.24
C ASP A 475 13.28 18.45 42.66
N ARG A 476 13.99 17.31 42.82
CA ARG A 476 14.27 16.71 44.14
C ARG A 476 15.22 17.54 44.99
N THR A 477 16.23 18.20 44.41
CA THR A 477 17.12 19.11 45.15
C THR A 477 16.40 20.40 45.57
N ASN A 478 15.53 20.96 44.72
CA ASN A 478 14.70 22.11 45.09
C ASN A 478 13.67 21.80 46.18
N LYS A 479 13.04 20.61 46.16
CA LYS A 479 12.17 20.16 47.26
C LYS A 479 12.92 19.95 48.58
N LYS A 480 14.16 19.44 48.55
CA LYS A 480 15.02 19.30 49.74
C LYS A 480 15.51 20.65 50.30
N HIS A 481 15.75 21.65 49.44
CA HIS A 481 16.10 22.99 49.89
C HIS A 481 14.93 23.73 50.54
N ARG A 482 13.71 23.59 49.99
CA ARG A 482 12.48 24.16 50.58
C ARG A 482 12.06 23.52 51.92
N THR A 483 12.37 22.24 52.13
CA THR A 483 12.09 21.56 53.41
C THR A 483 13.11 21.93 54.49
N LYS A 484 14.40 22.08 54.14
CA LYS A 484 15.41 22.59 55.07
C LYS A 484 15.16 24.04 55.51
N THR A 485 14.78 24.94 54.61
CA THR A 485 14.46 26.34 54.98
C THR A 485 13.17 26.45 55.80
N GLY A 486 12.20 25.55 55.60
CA GLY A 486 11.00 25.46 56.45
C GLY A 486 11.27 24.94 57.87
N GLU A 487 12.15 23.95 58.02
CA GLU A 487 12.57 23.43 59.34
C GLU A 487 13.45 24.41 60.11
N ASP A 488 14.33 25.17 59.43
CA ASP A 488 15.15 26.21 60.06
C ASP A 488 14.33 27.45 60.48
N MET A 489 13.23 27.76 59.78
CA MET A 489 12.28 28.80 60.20
C MET A 489 11.40 28.36 61.38
N MET A 490 11.01 27.08 61.47
CA MET A 490 10.28 26.56 62.64
C MET A 490 11.14 26.50 63.91
N LYS A 491 12.45 26.23 63.79
CA LYS A 491 13.37 26.26 64.94
C LYS A 491 13.61 27.68 65.47
N ARG A 492 13.71 28.69 64.60
CA ARG A 492 13.84 30.10 65.05
C ARG A 492 12.57 30.67 65.68
N GLY A 493 11.38 30.15 65.34
CA GLY A 493 10.12 30.56 65.97
C GLY A 493 9.84 29.92 67.34
N GLN A 494 10.61 28.91 67.76
CA GLN A 494 10.47 28.27 69.08
C GLN A 494 11.44 28.82 70.13
N ASP A 495 12.55 29.45 69.72
CA ASP A 495 13.50 30.09 70.65
C ASP A 495 13.08 31.51 71.08
N GLU A 496 12.21 32.20 70.35
CA GLU A 496 11.66 33.52 70.75
C GLU A 496 10.46 33.42 71.73
N LYS A 497 10.06 32.22 72.16
CA LYS A 497 9.01 32.02 73.18
C LYS A 497 9.53 31.47 74.52
N ARG A 498 10.85 31.49 74.76
CA ARG A 498 11.45 30.96 76.00
C ARG A 498 12.42 31.89 76.74
N THR A 499 12.37 33.18 76.47
CA THR A 499 12.92 34.22 77.36
C THR A 499 11.86 35.28 77.63
N GLY A 500 10.98 34.95 78.57
CA GLY A 500 10.40 35.87 79.53
C GLY A 500 11.00 35.55 80.89
#